data_AF-A0A7Y6MES3-F1
#
_entry.id   AF-A0A7Y6MES3-F1
#
_cell.length_a   1.000
_cell.length_b   1.000
_cell.length_c   1.000
_cell.angle_alpha   90.00
_cell.angle_beta   90.00
_cell.angle_gamma   90.00
#
_symmetry.space_group_name_H-M   'P 1'
#
loop_
_entity.id
_entity.type
_entity.pdbx_description
1 polymer ?
#
loop_
_entity_poly.entity_id
_entity_poly.type
_entity_poly.pdbx_seq_one_letter_code
_entity_poly.pdbx_strand_id
1 'polypeptide(L)'
;MLFGLDALENYDWSCLVHAYGQATDTPDHLRRLVRDDDPAWEDTIVHLHTAVTHQGSVYPATAPVATVVAGLLQEPRFDRPLSYGWQEPQRPVRAHLLDFLAAVAESTEPDRSDSELWSMYHNRRQRDPDDPWDIETPAWAYDAVMECRSIAPALVGPVLRCLSDGDPRTRVAAISAAAALCQVPTVSSRRSEIVTLIEDRARNAATFHERAEALETLDHFGGVSRSFLFDRHPGVRLVAAFSSSLAHDPDSSSAVWHAVTTAEQAAAWYADSLMLPATIGWPNHLLHQAVRRVTNFAELLPTAVVVATTPLHPTTIKDLELLLERAFPEAFSPGDSLDNEQRTFLRALLDNSSLWESAPGEASQELGISLALVGFPADHASLSAIVGS
;
A
#
# COMPACT_ATOMS: atom_id res chain seq x y z
N MET A 1 32.85 2.70 -6.21
CA MET A 1 32.18 2.62 -4.91
C MET A 1 32.46 1.25 -4.34
N LEU A 2 32.93 1.16 -3.10
CA LEU A 2 33.06 -0.11 -2.39
C LEU A 2 31.67 -0.58 -1.95
N PHE A 3 31.49 -1.88 -1.72
CA PHE A 3 30.21 -2.46 -1.27
C PHE A 3 30.48 -3.54 -0.22
N GLY A 4 29.46 -3.87 0.59
CA GLY A 4 29.54 -5.00 1.51
C GLY A 4 30.58 -4.78 2.62
N LEU A 5 31.26 -5.85 3.03
CA LEU A 5 32.26 -5.76 4.10
C LEU A 5 33.46 -4.88 3.72
N ASP A 6 33.81 -4.77 2.44
CA ASP A 6 34.89 -3.87 2.01
C ASP A 6 34.52 -2.39 2.23
N ALA A 7 33.23 -2.03 2.01
CA ALA A 7 32.74 -0.70 2.36
C ALA A 7 32.76 -0.50 3.87
N LEU A 8 32.31 -1.52 4.63
CA LEU A 8 32.23 -1.46 6.09
C LEU A 8 33.57 -1.10 6.74
N GLU A 9 34.65 -1.74 6.30
CA GLU A 9 35.99 -1.53 6.88
C GLU A 9 36.66 -0.21 6.42
N ASN A 10 36.08 0.49 5.45
CA ASN A 10 36.64 1.72 4.89
C ASN A 10 36.03 3.01 5.46
N TYR A 11 34.88 2.94 6.14
CA TYR A 11 34.26 4.10 6.77
C TYR A 11 34.82 4.35 8.18
N ASP A 12 35.05 5.62 8.54
CA ASP A 12 35.34 6.02 9.92
C ASP A 12 34.04 6.26 10.70
N TRP A 13 33.53 5.18 11.28
CA TRP A 13 32.28 5.17 12.05
C TRP A 13 32.30 6.07 13.29
N SER A 14 33.47 6.45 13.79
CA SER A 14 33.59 7.37 14.92
C SER A 14 33.19 8.81 14.57
N CYS A 15 33.26 9.15 13.28
CA CYS A 15 32.86 10.44 12.72
C CYS A 15 31.41 10.47 12.22
N LEU A 16 30.71 9.33 12.25
CA LEU A 16 29.33 9.20 11.79
C LEU A 16 28.37 9.18 12.98
N VAL A 17 27.15 9.64 12.75
CA VAL A 17 26.07 9.59 13.75
C VAL A 17 24.84 8.92 13.16
N HIS A 18 24.03 8.36 14.04
CA HIS A 18 22.68 7.86 13.80
C HIS A 18 21.72 8.47 14.86
N ALA A 19 20.46 8.03 14.93
CA ALA A 19 19.45 8.64 15.82
C ALA A 19 19.86 8.74 17.30
N TYR A 20 20.61 7.77 17.80
CA TYR A 20 20.99 7.69 19.22
C TYR A 20 22.43 8.17 19.52
N GLY A 21 23.08 8.91 18.61
CA GLY A 21 24.44 9.44 18.80
C GLY A 21 25.46 8.88 17.82
N GLN A 22 26.73 8.74 18.26
CA GLN A 22 27.82 8.23 17.43
C GLN A 22 27.56 6.79 16.99
N ALA A 23 27.80 6.49 15.71
CA ALA A 23 27.48 5.20 15.09
C ALA A 23 28.60 4.15 15.29
N THR A 24 29.31 4.17 16.41
CA THR A 24 30.45 3.27 16.68
C THR A 24 30.05 1.81 16.93
N ASP A 25 28.79 1.58 17.28
CA ASP A 25 28.15 0.28 17.47
C ASP A 25 27.67 -0.36 16.15
N THR A 26 27.32 0.48 15.17
CA THR A 26 26.72 0.08 13.89
C THR A 26 27.56 -0.94 13.11
N PRO A 27 28.91 -0.85 13.06
CA PRO A 27 29.72 -1.88 12.42
C PRO A 27 29.53 -3.27 12.99
N ASP A 28 29.36 -3.39 14.30
CA ASP A 28 29.20 -4.69 14.94
C ASP A 28 27.85 -5.30 14.60
N HIS A 29 26.77 -4.50 14.56
CA HIS A 29 25.48 -4.95 14.02
C HIS A 29 25.63 -5.47 12.58
N LEU A 30 26.28 -4.71 11.69
CA LEU A 30 26.46 -5.14 10.29
C LEU A 30 27.31 -6.41 10.15
N ARG A 31 28.33 -6.62 10.99
CA ARG A 31 29.12 -7.87 10.99
C ARG A 31 28.30 -9.08 11.43
N ARG A 32 27.34 -8.90 12.36
CA ARG A 32 26.46 -9.98 12.84
C ARG A 32 25.64 -10.60 11.73
N LEU A 33 25.21 -9.82 10.72
CA LEU A 33 24.53 -10.36 9.52
C LEU A 33 25.32 -11.49 8.85
N VAL A 34 26.65 -11.39 8.82
CA VAL A 34 27.52 -12.37 8.15
C VAL A 34 28.05 -13.43 9.11
N ARG A 35 28.11 -13.16 10.42
CA ARG A 35 28.76 -14.06 11.40
C ARG A 35 27.79 -14.96 12.15
N ASP A 36 26.58 -14.47 12.44
CA ASP A 36 25.72 -15.05 13.46
C ASP A 36 24.40 -15.62 12.89
N ASP A 37 23.43 -15.87 13.77
CA ASP A 37 22.16 -16.55 13.54
C ASP A 37 20.93 -15.62 13.70
N ASP A 38 19.73 -16.22 13.74
CA ASP A 38 18.42 -15.56 13.65
C ASP A 38 18.24 -14.40 14.67
N PRO A 39 18.52 -14.56 15.99
CA PRO A 39 18.35 -13.45 16.94
C PRO A 39 19.27 -12.26 16.65
N ALA A 40 20.51 -12.53 16.20
CA ALA A 40 21.46 -11.47 15.89
C ALA A 40 21.10 -10.73 14.60
N TRP A 41 20.44 -11.40 13.66
CA TRP A 41 19.88 -10.77 12.47
C TRP A 41 18.69 -9.88 12.82
N GLU A 42 17.78 -10.35 13.69
CA GLU A 42 16.67 -9.54 14.20
C GLU A 42 17.17 -8.24 14.84
N ASP A 43 18.11 -8.33 15.79
CA ASP A 43 18.73 -7.16 16.42
C ASP A 43 19.30 -6.18 15.38
N THR A 44 19.89 -6.72 14.31
CA THR A 44 20.44 -5.89 13.24
C THR A 44 19.36 -5.22 12.41
N ILE A 45 18.30 -5.94 12.02
CA ILE A 45 17.16 -5.35 11.28
C ILE A 45 16.48 -4.26 12.13
N VAL A 46 16.29 -4.48 13.44
CA VAL A 46 15.79 -3.45 14.36
C VAL A 46 16.71 -2.23 14.36
N HIS A 47 18.02 -2.42 14.47
CA HIS A 47 18.99 -1.32 14.44
C HIS A 47 18.89 -0.49 13.15
N LEU A 48 18.73 -1.15 11.99
CA LEU A 48 18.57 -0.47 10.71
C LEU A 48 17.36 0.48 10.71
N HIS A 49 16.19 0.04 11.21
CA HIS A 49 14.97 0.86 11.16
C HIS A 49 14.81 1.83 12.34
N THR A 50 15.45 1.57 13.47
CA THR A 50 15.29 2.40 14.68
C THR A 50 16.45 3.35 14.93
N ALA A 51 17.66 3.06 14.44
CA ALA A 51 18.81 3.94 14.61
C ALA A 51 19.21 4.59 13.29
N VAL A 52 19.29 3.80 12.21
CA VAL A 52 19.82 4.26 10.91
C VAL A 52 18.77 4.97 10.05
N THR A 53 17.50 4.60 10.13
CA THR A 53 16.37 5.28 9.44
C THR A 53 15.22 5.60 10.40
N HIS A 54 15.54 6.23 11.53
CA HIS A 54 14.57 6.51 12.60
C HIS A 54 13.43 7.45 12.15
N GLN A 55 12.20 6.95 12.21
CA GLN A 55 10.97 7.71 11.91
C GLN A 55 11.01 8.43 10.55
N GLY A 56 11.60 7.78 9.54
CA GLY A 56 11.71 8.34 8.19
C GLY A 56 12.79 9.41 8.00
N SER A 57 13.63 9.65 9.02
CA SER A 57 14.81 10.51 8.91
C SER A 57 16.06 9.70 8.58
N VAL A 58 16.95 10.28 7.78
CA VAL A 58 18.30 9.76 7.52
C VAL A 58 19.37 10.48 8.33
N TYR A 59 20.53 9.86 8.46
CA TYR A 59 21.67 10.30 9.27
C TYR A 59 22.97 10.12 8.49
N PRO A 60 24.11 10.71 8.92
CA PRO A 60 25.39 10.55 8.25
C PRO A 60 25.84 9.08 8.15
N ALA A 61 25.40 8.21 9.06
CA ALA A 61 25.64 6.77 8.96
C ALA A 61 24.80 6.06 7.89
N THR A 62 23.68 6.64 7.43
CA THR A 62 22.69 5.95 6.61
C THR A 62 23.20 5.57 5.22
N ALA A 63 23.84 6.48 4.51
CA ALA A 63 24.42 6.19 3.19
C ALA A 63 25.54 5.12 3.26
N PRO A 64 26.50 5.21 4.21
CA PRO A 64 27.45 4.14 4.49
C PRO A 64 26.78 2.77 4.73
N VAL A 65 25.78 2.71 5.60
CA VAL A 65 25.05 1.47 5.91
C VAL A 65 24.33 0.91 4.68
N ALA A 66 23.64 1.75 3.90
CA ALA A 66 22.96 1.32 2.68
C ALA A 66 23.92 0.71 1.65
N THR A 67 25.13 1.28 1.54
CA THR A 67 26.19 0.74 0.68
C THR A 67 26.70 -0.62 1.15
N VAL A 68 26.84 -0.82 2.46
CA VAL A 68 27.18 -2.14 3.02
C VAL A 68 26.06 -3.14 2.73
N VAL A 69 24.81 -2.81 3.09
CA VAL A 69 23.65 -3.69 2.91
C VAL A 69 23.47 -4.10 1.45
N ALA A 70 23.56 -3.16 0.50
CA ALA A 70 23.45 -3.46 -0.92
C ALA A 70 24.51 -4.45 -1.42
N GLY A 71 25.72 -4.42 -0.85
CA GLY A 71 26.77 -5.40 -1.16
C GLY A 71 26.51 -6.78 -0.60
N LEU A 72 25.77 -6.89 0.50
CA LEU A 72 25.45 -8.15 1.16
C LEU A 72 24.18 -8.82 0.61
N LEU A 73 23.37 -8.15 -0.22
CA LEU A 73 22.12 -8.70 -0.74
C LEU A 73 22.26 -10.07 -1.43
N GLN A 74 23.43 -10.38 -1.98
CA GLN A 74 23.67 -11.64 -2.71
C GLN A 74 24.16 -12.79 -1.81
N GLU A 75 24.23 -12.58 -0.49
CA GLU A 75 24.60 -13.63 0.45
C GLU A 75 23.53 -14.74 0.46
N PRO A 76 23.88 -16.01 0.16
CA PRO A 76 22.90 -17.10 0.07
C PRO A 76 22.14 -17.35 1.37
N ARG A 77 22.79 -17.12 2.53
CA ARG A 77 22.18 -17.32 3.84
C ARG A 77 20.95 -16.45 4.09
N PHE A 78 20.80 -15.35 3.36
CA PHE A 78 19.67 -14.44 3.50
C PHE A 78 18.39 -14.93 2.81
N ASP A 79 18.41 -16.12 2.18
CA ASP A 79 17.22 -16.87 1.78
C ASP A 79 16.41 -17.34 3.00
N ARG A 80 17.06 -17.44 4.17
CA ARG A 80 16.44 -17.95 5.39
C ARG A 80 15.41 -16.95 5.92
N PRO A 81 14.21 -17.42 6.32
CA PRO A 81 13.24 -16.57 6.99
C PRO A 81 13.79 -16.09 8.34
N LEU A 82 13.46 -14.85 8.66
CA LEU A 82 13.73 -14.22 9.95
C LEU A 82 12.48 -14.31 10.82
N SER A 83 12.63 -14.72 12.07
CA SER A 83 11.53 -14.77 13.04
C SER A 83 11.25 -13.39 13.64
N TYR A 84 10.89 -12.41 12.80
CA TYR A 84 10.72 -11.03 13.20
C TYR A 84 9.24 -10.63 13.38
N GLY A 85 8.87 -10.19 14.58
CA GLY A 85 7.52 -9.79 14.93
C GLY A 85 6.50 -10.94 15.05
N TRP A 86 5.23 -10.61 15.29
CA TRP A 86 4.13 -11.58 15.44
C TRP A 86 3.44 -11.95 14.12
N GLN A 87 4.00 -11.58 12.97
CA GLN A 87 3.36 -11.77 11.67
C GLN A 87 3.89 -13.03 10.96
N GLU A 88 2.98 -13.97 10.72
CA GLU A 88 3.22 -15.05 9.77
C GLU A 88 2.67 -14.69 8.39
N PRO A 89 3.21 -15.30 7.32
CA PRO A 89 4.54 -15.92 7.24
C PRO A 89 5.75 -15.01 7.40
N GLN A 90 6.76 -15.59 8.04
CA GLN A 90 8.11 -15.04 8.15
C GLN A 90 8.71 -14.75 6.77
N ARG A 91 9.40 -13.62 6.61
CA ARG A 91 10.04 -13.22 5.34
C ARG A 91 11.54 -13.50 5.38
N PRO A 92 12.18 -13.80 4.23
CA PRO A 92 13.63 -13.93 4.16
C PRO A 92 14.35 -12.69 4.67
N VAL A 93 15.51 -12.83 5.30
CA VAL A 93 16.36 -11.70 5.71
C VAL A 93 16.61 -10.76 4.53
N ARG A 94 16.79 -11.30 3.32
CA ARG A 94 17.00 -10.49 2.11
C ARG A 94 15.85 -9.52 1.85
N ALA A 95 14.61 -9.94 2.12
CA ALA A 95 13.44 -9.08 1.96
C ALA A 95 13.47 -7.89 2.94
N HIS A 96 13.84 -8.11 4.21
CA HIS A 96 14.00 -7.04 5.19
C HIS A 96 15.12 -6.05 4.82
N LEU A 97 16.23 -6.56 4.29
CA LEU A 97 17.33 -5.71 3.80
C LEU A 97 16.90 -4.86 2.59
N LEU A 98 16.05 -5.38 1.71
CA LEU A 98 15.46 -4.63 0.60
C LEU A 98 14.48 -3.57 1.09
N ASP A 99 13.63 -3.89 2.07
CA ASP A 99 12.72 -2.91 2.71
C ASP A 99 13.51 -1.76 3.34
N PHE A 100 14.65 -2.04 3.98
CA PHE A 100 15.54 -1.00 4.48
C PHE A 100 16.06 -0.09 3.36
N LEU A 101 16.50 -0.64 2.22
CA LEU A 101 16.95 0.17 1.09
C LEU A 101 15.82 1.00 0.46
N ALA A 102 14.58 0.48 0.45
CA ALA A 102 13.40 1.25 0.07
C ALA A 102 13.19 2.44 1.00
N ALA A 103 13.23 2.20 2.32
CA ALA A 103 13.09 3.25 3.33
C ALA A 103 14.18 4.33 3.22
N VAL A 104 15.44 3.94 2.92
CA VAL A 104 16.52 4.91 2.64
C VAL A 104 16.19 5.78 1.43
N ALA A 105 15.69 5.18 0.34
CA ALA A 105 15.32 5.92 -0.86
C ALA A 105 14.15 6.89 -0.63
N GLU A 106 13.12 6.46 0.10
CA GLU A 106 11.98 7.30 0.49
C GLU A 106 12.40 8.46 1.40
N SER A 107 13.29 8.18 2.35
CA SER A 107 13.85 9.18 3.27
C SER A 107 14.77 10.19 2.56
N THR A 108 15.00 10.07 1.24
CA THR A 108 15.66 11.11 0.44
C THR A 108 14.72 12.25 0.01
N GLU A 109 13.44 12.18 0.40
CA GLU A 109 12.39 13.15 0.05
C GLU A 109 12.33 13.42 -1.46
N PRO A 110 12.17 12.36 -2.29
CA PRO A 110 12.39 12.42 -3.74
C PRO A 110 11.48 13.41 -4.49
N ASP A 111 10.35 13.78 -3.89
CA ASP A 111 9.39 14.76 -4.37
C ASP A 111 9.86 16.23 -4.22
N ARG A 112 10.91 16.48 -3.44
CA ARG A 112 11.48 17.81 -3.20
C ARG A 112 12.76 18.05 -3.98
N SER A 113 12.90 19.26 -4.53
CA SER A 113 14.14 19.73 -5.15
C SER A 113 15.22 19.99 -4.11
N ASP A 114 16.50 19.94 -4.53
CA ASP A 114 17.64 20.24 -3.66
C ASP A 114 17.54 21.64 -3.03
N SER A 115 17.00 22.62 -3.76
CA SER A 115 16.80 23.98 -3.25
C SER A 115 15.70 24.09 -2.19
N GLU A 116 14.64 23.30 -2.30
CA GLU A 116 13.57 23.25 -1.29
C GLU A 116 14.11 22.61 -0.02
N LEU A 117 14.83 21.47 -0.15
CA LEU A 117 15.49 20.81 0.97
C LEU A 117 16.51 21.74 1.64
N TRP A 118 17.37 22.40 0.85
CA TRP A 118 18.32 23.36 1.38
C TRP A 118 17.62 24.44 2.20
N SER A 119 16.54 25.02 1.68
CA SER A 119 15.77 26.05 2.37
C SER A 119 15.15 25.51 3.66
N MET A 120 14.57 24.31 3.65
CA MET A 120 13.97 23.69 4.83
C MET A 120 15.01 23.40 5.92
N TYR A 121 16.07 22.67 5.58
CA TYR A 121 17.10 22.26 6.53
C TYR A 121 17.98 23.42 7.03
N HIS A 122 18.17 24.46 6.21
CA HIS A 122 18.95 25.64 6.62
C HIS A 122 18.12 26.62 7.45
N ASN A 123 16.85 26.85 7.10
CA ASN A 123 16.00 27.81 7.82
C ASN A 123 15.43 27.25 9.13
N ARG A 124 15.23 25.92 9.24
CA ARG A 124 14.79 25.24 10.48
C ARG A 124 15.92 25.03 11.50
N ARG A 125 17.07 25.71 11.31
CA ARG A 125 18.13 25.82 12.32
C ARG A 125 17.78 26.77 13.47
N GLN A 126 16.75 27.60 13.30
CA GLN A 126 16.21 28.41 14.40
C GLN A 126 14.98 27.72 14.95
N ARG A 127 15.11 27.21 16.18
CA ARG A 127 13.97 26.69 16.94
C ARG A 127 12.92 27.80 17.11
N ASP A 128 11.67 27.51 16.78
CA ASP A 128 10.52 28.29 17.19
C ASP A 128 10.39 28.19 18.72
N PRO A 129 10.61 29.29 19.45
CA PRO A 129 10.50 29.27 20.91
C PRO A 129 9.05 29.04 21.39
N ASP A 130 8.04 29.25 20.53
CA ASP A 130 6.63 29.13 20.87
C ASP A 130 6.04 27.73 20.55
N ASP A 131 6.79 26.86 19.84
CA ASP A 131 6.44 25.45 19.66
C ASP A 131 7.29 24.55 20.59
N PRO A 132 6.69 23.95 21.65
CA PRO A 132 7.39 23.08 22.57
C PRO A 132 8.00 21.83 21.89
N TRP A 133 7.44 21.42 20.75
CA TRP A 133 7.82 20.24 19.99
C TRP A 133 8.74 20.54 18.82
N ASP A 134 9.09 21.81 18.59
CA ASP A 134 10.08 22.16 17.57
C ASP A 134 11.49 21.84 18.06
N ILE A 135 12.17 21.01 17.27
CA ILE A 135 13.51 20.52 17.54
C ILE A 135 14.42 21.13 16.48
N GLU A 136 15.50 21.77 16.93
CA GLU A 136 16.52 22.34 16.04
C GLU A 136 17.02 21.26 15.07
N THR A 137 16.94 21.56 13.78
CA THR A 137 17.38 20.61 12.76
C THR A 137 18.90 20.56 12.71
N PRO A 138 19.53 19.38 12.88
CA PRO A 138 20.98 19.29 12.92
C PRO A 138 21.64 19.78 11.64
N ALA A 139 22.82 20.39 11.77
CA ALA A 139 23.54 20.94 10.62
C ALA A 139 23.84 19.92 9.52
N TRP A 140 23.96 18.63 9.88
CA TRP A 140 24.26 17.51 8.98
C TRP A 140 23.04 16.96 8.24
N ALA A 141 21.81 17.34 8.60
CA ALA A 141 20.60 16.67 8.11
C ALA A 141 20.44 16.80 6.59
N TYR A 142 20.68 17.99 6.03
CA TYR A 142 20.72 18.20 4.58
C TYR A 142 21.79 17.32 3.91
N ASP A 143 23.01 17.31 4.47
CA ASP A 143 24.13 16.57 3.89
C ASP A 143 23.88 15.06 3.89
N ALA A 144 23.24 14.52 4.93
CA ALA A 144 22.84 13.12 4.99
C ALA A 144 21.85 12.74 3.88
N VAL A 145 20.84 13.59 3.63
CA VAL A 145 19.89 13.40 2.52
C VAL A 145 20.62 13.43 1.17
N MET A 146 21.51 14.40 0.97
CA MET A 146 22.29 14.52 -0.27
C MET A 146 23.23 13.33 -0.48
N GLU A 147 23.84 12.80 0.59
CA GLU A 147 24.70 11.62 0.51
C GLU A 147 23.89 10.38 0.10
N CYS A 148 22.71 10.17 0.71
CA CYS A 148 21.78 9.10 0.31
C CYS A 148 21.35 9.23 -1.17
N ARG A 149 21.02 10.45 -1.64
CA ARG A 149 20.74 10.70 -3.06
C ARG A 149 21.94 10.36 -3.95
N SER A 150 23.16 10.69 -3.51
CA SER A 150 24.37 10.47 -4.29
C SER A 150 24.69 8.98 -4.51
N ILE A 151 24.39 8.12 -3.53
CA ILE A 151 24.64 6.68 -3.63
C ILE A 151 23.54 5.90 -4.35
N ALA A 152 22.31 6.44 -4.41
CA ALA A 152 21.14 5.74 -4.93
C ALA A 152 21.35 5.07 -6.30
N PRO A 153 22.01 5.69 -7.31
CA PRO A 153 22.27 5.04 -8.60
C PRO A 153 23.06 3.74 -8.49
N ALA A 154 23.96 3.65 -7.51
CA ALA A 154 24.81 2.50 -7.28
C ALA A 154 24.05 1.34 -6.60
N LEU A 155 22.98 1.65 -5.86
CA LEU A 155 22.11 0.66 -5.19
C LEU A 155 21.18 -0.08 -6.16
N VAL A 156 20.83 0.55 -7.29
CA VAL A 156 19.88 -0.02 -8.26
C VAL A 156 20.36 -1.37 -8.81
N GLY A 157 21.64 -1.51 -9.16
CA GLY A 157 22.18 -2.77 -9.69
C GLY A 157 21.98 -3.97 -8.76
N PRO A 158 22.44 -3.88 -7.49
CA PRO A 158 22.16 -4.89 -6.46
C PRO A 158 20.68 -5.21 -6.27
N VAL A 159 19.81 -4.20 -6.20
CA VAL A 159 18.36 -4.41 -6.01
C VAL A 159 17.74 -5.13 -7.21
N LEU A 160 18.03 -4.71 -8.44
CA LEU A 160 17.44 -5.33 -9.64
C LEU A 160 17.81 -6.81 -9.81
N ARG A 161 18.97 -7.26 -9.30
CA ARG A 161 19.32 -8.69 -9.31
C ARG A 161 18.35 -9.54 -8.49
N CYS A 162 17.77 -8.98 -7.43
CA CYS A 162 16.81 -9.66 -6.58
C CYS A 162 15.42 -9.80 -7.22
N LEU A 163 15.15 -9.18 -8.39
CA LEU A 163 13.91 -9.41 -9.13
C LEU A 163 13.80 -10.83 -9.72
N SER A 164 14.93 -11.56 -9.81
CA SER A 164 14.98 -12.95 -10.28
C SER A 164 15.19 -13.95 -9.14
N ASP A 165 14.99 -13.53 -7.89
CA ASP A 165 15.18 -14.38 -6.72
C ASP A 165 14.23 -15.60 -6.72
N GLY A 166 14.66 -16.71 -6.11
CA GLY A 166 13.82 -17.90 -5.97
C GLY A 166 12.60 -17.66 -5.08
N ASP A 167 12.73 -16.81 -4.05
CA ASP A 167 11.65 -16.52 -3.11
C ASP A 167 10.76 -15.37 -3.59
N PRO A 168 9.43 -15.57 -3.70
CA PRO A 168 8.50 -14.51 -4.12
C PRO A 168 8.51 -13.28 -3.20
N ARG A 169 8.72 -13.46 -1.88
CA ARG A 169 8.72 -12.35 -0.91
C ARG A 169 9.92 -11.44 -1.11
N THR A 170 11.06 -12.01 -1.50
CA THR A 170 12.24 -11.25 -1.90
C THR A 170 11.99 -10.48 -3.20
N ARG A 171 11.37 -11.11 -4.20
CA ARG A 171 11.07 -10.44 -5.48
C ARG A 171 10.12 -9.25 -5.28
N VAL A 172 9.09 -9.41 -4.45
CA VAL A 172 8.17 -8.33 -4.04
C VAL A 172 8.93 -7.19 -3.37
N ALA A 173 9.77 -7.48 -2.36
CA ALA A 173 10.58 -6.44 -1.71
C ALA A 173 11.54 -5.73 -2.69
N ALA A 174 12.07 -6.47 -3.67
CA ALA A 174 12.92 -5.91 -4.71
C ALA A 174 12.16 -4.99 -5.68
N ILE A 175 10.88 -5.29 -5.98
CA ILE A 175 9.99 -4.41 -6.74
C ILE A 175 9.81 -3.09 -5.98
N SER A 176 9.44 -3.15 -4.70
CA SER A 176 9.21 -1.94 -3.89
C SER A 176 10.49 -1.12 -3.69
N ALA A 177 11.64 -1.77 -3.45
CA ALA A 177 12.93 -1.08 -3.36
C ALA A 177 13.36 -0.43 -4.69
N ALA A 178 13.15 -1.11 -5.82
CA ALA A 178 13.40 -0.54 -7.13
C ALA A 178 12.46 0.64 -7.43
N ALA A 179 11.20 0.56 -6.97
CA ALA A 179 10.22 1.63 -7.04
C ALA A 179 10.70 2.90 -6.35
N ALA A 180 11.04 2.78 -5.07
CA ALA A 180 11.51 3.88 -4.25
C ALA A 180 12.79 4.50 -4.83
N LEU A 181 13.78 3.68 -5.20
CA LEU A 181 15.02 4.17 -5.84
C LEU A 181 14.76 4.92 -7.14
N CYS A 182 13.78 4.48 -7.94
CA CYS A 182 13.44 5.12 -9.20
C CYS A 182 12.83 6.52 -9.04
N GLN A 183 12.29 6.85 -7.86
CA GLN A 183 11.82 8.19 -7.55
C GLN A 183 12.97 9.14 -7.19
N VAL A 184 14.13 8.62 -6.75
CA VAL A 184 15.28 9.44 -6.38
C VAL A 184 15.80 10.20 -7.62
N PRO A 185 15.95 11.54 -7.58
CA PRO A 185 16.27 12.33 -8.77
C PRO A 185 17.55 11.89 -9.52
N THR A 186 18.55 11.42 -8.79
CA THR A 186 19.84 10.94 -9.33
C THR A 186 19.73 9.63 -10.11
N VAL A 187 18.63 8.88 -9.97
CA VAL A 187 18.38 7.59 -10.62
C VAL A 187 17.61 7.74 -11.95
N SER A 188 17.21 8.97 -12.31
CA SER A 188 16.41 9.28 -13.50
C SER A 188 16.88 8.63 -14.81
N SER A 189 18.19 8.48 -15.02
CA SER A 189 18.78 7.83 -16.20
C SER A 189 18.44 6.34 -16.36
N ARG A 190 18.10 5.66 -15.26
CA ARG A 190 17.73 4.23 -15.22
C ARG A 190 16.22 4.00 -15.10
N ARG A 191 15.40 5.05 -15.03
CA ARG A 191 13.95 4.95 -14.87
C ARG A 191 13.31 4.02 -15.90
N SER A 192 13.63 4.19 -17.19
CA SER A 192 13.04 3.37 -18.25
C SER A 192 13.39 1.88 -18.14
N GLU A 193 14.61 1.57 -17.68
CA GLU A 193 15.03 0.18 -17.41
C GLU A 193 14.21 -0.43 -16.28
N ILE A 194 14.09 0.29 -15.15
CA ILE A 194 13.34 -0.17 -13.97
C ILE A 194 11.87 -0.38 -14.32
N VAL A 195 11.23 0.59 -14.98
CA VAL A 195 9.84 0.51 -15.43
C VAL A 195 9.62 -0.72 -16.32
N THR A 196 10.52 -0.96 -17.27
CA THR A 196 10.43 -2.12 -18.19
C THR A 196 10.51 -3.44 -17.43
N LEU A 197 11.42 -3.56 -16.47
CA LEU A 197 11.58 -4.78 -15.66
C LEU A 197 10.35 -5.03 -14.77
N ILE A 198 9.81 -3.98 -14.14
CA ILE A 198 8.63 -4.10 -13.29
C ILE A 198 7.38 -4.41 -14.14
N GLU A 199 7.26 -3.84 -15.35
CA GLU A 199 6.18 -4.20 -16.28
C GLU A 199 6.26 -5.67 -16.72
N ASP A 200 7.47 -6.21 -16.95
CA ASP A 200 7.63 -7.63 -17.20
C ASP A 200 7.14 -8.48 -16.02
N ARG A 201 7.43 -8.09 -14.77
CA ARG A 201 6.94 -8.78 -13.57
C ARG A 201 5.42 -8.71 -13.43
N ALA A 202 4.84 -7.55 -13.61
CA ALA A 202 3.39 -7.35 -13.68
C ALA A 202 2.70 -8.32 -14.67
N ARG A 203 3.34 -8.53 -15.82
CA ARG A 203 2.79 -9.39 -16.89
C ARG A 203 3.03 -10.88 -16.65
N ASN A 204 4.21 -11.25 -16.17
CA ASN A 204 4.73 -12.62 -16.29
C ASN A 204 5.06 -13.30 -14.96
N ALA A 205 4.97 -12.62 -13.81
CA ALA A 205 5.22 -13.27 -12.52
C ALA A 205 4.24 -14.43 -12.25
N ALA A 206 4.72 -15.42 -11.49
CA ALA A 206 3.98 -16.67 -11.27
C ALA A 206 2.82 -16.50 -10.28
N THR A 207 2.97 -15.60 -9.31
CA THR A 207 1.98 -15.38 -8.24
C THR A 207 1.16 -14.13 -8.51
N PHE A 208 -0.10 -14.13 -8.10
CA PHE A 208 -0.95 -12.94 -8.20
C PHE A 208 -0.38 -11.77 -7.38
N HIS A 209 0.11 -12.02 -6.16
CA HIS A 209 0.65 -11.00 -5.28
C HIS A 209 1.83 -10.23 -5.90
N GLU A 210 2.81 -10.94 -6.47
CA GLU A 210 3.94 -10.31 -7.16
C GLU A 210 3.50 -9.46 -8.36
N ARG A 211 2.48 -9.91 -9.10
CA ARG A 211 1.92 -9.15 -10.21
C ARG A 211 1.19 -7.90 -9.72
N ALA A 212 0.39 -8.02 -8.65
CA ALA A 212 -0.35 -6.90 -8.08
C ALA A 212 0.59 -5.81 -7.56
N GLU A 213 1.60 -6.16 -6.77
CA GLU A 213 2.62 -5.22 -6.27
C GLU A 213 3.31 -4.48 -7.42
N ALA A 214 3.70 -5.21 -8.48
CA ALA A 214 4.30 -4.61 -9.66
C ALA A 214 3.36 -3.61 -10.37
N LEU A 215 2.07 -3.93 -10.48
CA LEU A 215 1.09 -3.01 -11.07
C LEU A 215 0.93 -1.73 -10.24
N GLU A 216 0.84 -1.85 -8.92
CA GLU A 216 0.72 -0.68 -8.04
C GLU A 216 1.95 0.21 -8.11
N THR A 217 3.13 -0.40 -8.17
CA THR A 217 4.39 0.31 -8.42
C THR A 217 4.37 1.09 -9.74
N LEU A 218 3.87 0.49 -10.83
CA LEU A 218 3.81 1.14 -12.14
C LEU A 218 2.89 2.37 -12.14
N ASP A 219 1.82 2.36 -11.34
CA ASP A 219 0.93 3.52 -11.23
C ASP A 219 1.68 4.75 -10.68
N HIS A 220 2.59 4.55 -9.73
CA HIS A 220 3.48 5.60 -9.21
C HIS A 220 4.49 6.13 -10.24
N PHE A 221 4.69 5.44 -11.37
CA PHE A 221 5.62 5.83 -12.42
C PHE A 221 5.03 6.64 -13.57
N GLY A 222 3.73 6.92 -13.52
CA GLY A 222 3.05 7.71 -14.56
C GLY A 222 2.15 6.89 -15.48
N GLY A 223 1.80 5.66 -15.07
CA GLY A 223 0.61 4.99 -15.57
C GLY A 223 0.78 3.51 -15.89
N VAL A 224 -0.34 2.80 -15.78
CA VAL A 224 -0.46 1.37 -16.06
C VAL A 224 -0.96 1.19 -17.48
N SER A 225 -0.39 0.21 -18.21
CA SER A 225 -0.85 -0.12 -19.55
C SER A 225 -2.31 -0.58 -19.53
N ARG A 226 -3.15 0.01 -20.38
CA ARG A 226 -4.56 -0.38 -20.57
C ARG A 226 -4.74 -1.90 -20.85
N SER A 227 -3.71 -2.56 -21.39
CA SER A 227 -3.73 -4.01 -21.63
C SER A 227 -4.02 -4.84 -20.36
N PHE A 228 -3.67 -4.34 -19.18
CA PHE A 228 -3.92 -5.03 -17.90
C PHE A 228 -5.41 -5.10 -17.53
N LEU A 229 -6.27 -4.25 -18.08
CA LEU A 229 -7.73 -4.37 -17.92
C LEU A 229 -8.29 -5.64 -18.59
N PHE A 230 -7.52 -6.27 -19.47
CA PHE A 230 -7.89 -7.50 -20.19
C PHE A 230 -7.05 -8.70 -19.77
N ASP A 231 -6.37 -8.61 -18.61
CA ASP A 231 -5.56 -9.71 -18.11
C ASP A 231 -6.41 -10.96 -17.86
N ARG A 232 -5.80 -12.13 -18.06
CA ARG A 232 -6.44 -13.43 -17.77
C ARG A 232 -6.86 -13.54 -16.31
N HIS A 233 -6.10 -12.95 -15.39
CA HIS A 233 -6.38 -13.03 -13.96
C HIS A 233 -7.33 -11.89 -13.52
N PRO A 234 -8.52 -12.22 -13.00
CA PRO A 234 -9.51 -11.22 -12.59
C PRO A 234 -8.99 -10.22 -11.55
N GLY A 235 -8.20 -10.67 -10.58
CA GLY A 235 -7.56 -9.78 -9.61
C GLY A 235 -6.59 -8.77 -10.25
N VAL A 236 -5.89 -9.12 -11.34
CA VAL A 236 -4.97 -8.19 -12.01
C VAL A 236 -5.74 -7.11 -12.78
N ARG A 237 -6.86 -7.50 -13.41
CA ARG A 237 -7.79 -6.53 -14.02
C ARG A 237 -8.30 -5.54 -12.97
N LEU A 238 -8.62 -6.03 -11.77
CA LEU A 238 -9.10 -5.21 -10.68
C LEU A 238 -8.04 -4.20 -10.19
N VAL A 239 -6.81 -4.65 -9.94
CA VAL A 239 -5.69 -3.76 -9.57
C VAL A 239 -5.47 -2.69 -10.66
N ALA A 240 -5.48 -3.10 -11.93
CA ALA A 240 -5.36 -2.17 -13.05
C ALA A 240 -6.50 -1.13 -13.08
N ALA A 241 -7.74 -1.54 -12.80
CA ALA A 241 -8.90 -0.66 -12.74
C ALA A 241 -8.82 0.37 -11.59
N PHE A 242 -8.05 0.09 -10.54
CA PHE A 242 -7.79 1.04 -9.45
C PHE A 242 -6.63 1.98 -9.70
N SER A 243 -5.76 1.68 -10.68
CA SER A 243 -4.67 2.57 -11.03
C SER A 243 -5.19 3.96 -11.42
N SER A 244 -4.52 5.00 -10.96
CA SER A 244 -4.86 6.41 -11.20
C SER A 244 -5.06 6.71 -12.69
N SER A 245 -4.20 6.12 -13.53
CA SER A 245 -4.23 6.31 -14.99
C SER A 245 -5.44 5.67 -15.70
N LEU A 246 -6.04 4.63 -15.13
CA LEU A 246 -7.15 3.88 -15.73
C LEU A 246 -8.45 4.03 -14.94
N ALA A 247 -8.47 4.79 -13.84
CA ALA A 247 -9.62 4.93 -12.95
C ALA A 247 -10.91 5.41 -13.65
N HIS A 248 -10.79 6.07 -14.80
CA HIS A 248 -11.91 6.57 -15.62
C HIS A 248 -12.05 5.85 -16.97
N ASP A 249 -11.30 4.77 -17.23
CA ASP A 249 -11.48 3.96 -18.44
C ASP A 249 -12.83 3.21 -18.37
N PRO A 250 -13.63 3.20 -19.46
CA PRO A 250 -14.92 2.48 -19.47
C PRO A 250 -14.82 1.00 -19.07
N ASP A 251 -13.72 0.32 -19.42
CA ASP A 251 -13.54 -1.09 -19.11
C ASP A 251 -13.13 -1.34 -17.64
N SER A 252 -12.68 -0.30 -16.92
CA SER A 252 -12.38 -0.40 -15.48
C SER A 252 -13.62 -0.72 -14.66
N SER A 253 -14.79 -0.18 -15.04
CA SER A 253 -16.06 -0.50 -14.39
C SER A 253 -16.36 -1.99 -14.47
N SER A 254 -16.13 -2.64 -15.63
CA SER A 254 -16.36 -4.07 -15.82
C SER A 254 -15.49 -4.94 -14.90
N ALA A 255 -14.21 -4.57 -14.72
CA ALA A 255 -13.30 -5.29 -13.83
C ALA A 255 -13.71 -5.18 -12.36
N VAL A 256 -14.10 -3.98 -11.92
CA VAL A 256 -14.64 -3.76 -10.57
C VAL A 256 -15.94 -4.56 -10.39
N TRP A 257 -16.81 -4.57 -11.40
CA TRP A 257 -18.07 -5.30 -11.34
C TRP A 257 -17.90 -6.80 -11.21
N HIS A 258 -16.98 -7.36 -11.97
CA HIS A 258 -16.67 -8.77 -11.87
C HIS A 258 -16.19 -9.14 -10.46
N ALA A 259 -15.34 -8.31 -9.83
CA ALA A 259 -14.85 -8.58 -8.48
C ALA A 259 -15.97 -8.52 -7.43
N VAL A 260 -16.87 -7.54 -7.50
CA VAL A 260 -17.97 -7.43 -6.54
C VAL A 260 -18.97 -8.59 -6.68
N THR A 261 -19.30 -8.99 -7.91
CA THR A 261 -20.22 -10.12 -8.15
C THR A 261 -19.62 -11.49 -7.86
N THR A 262 -18.30 -11.58 -7.67
CA THR A 262 -17.58 -12.81 -7.34
C THR A 262 -16.79 -12.69 -6.02
N ALA A 263 -17.32 -11.93 -5.06
CA ALA A 263 -16.63 -11.53 -3.83
C ALA A 263 -15.94 -12.67 -3.06
N GLU A 264 -16.54 -13.86 -2.97
CA GLU A 264 -15.92 -15.02 -2.32
C GLU A 264 -14.68 -15.53 -3.07
N GLN A 265 -14.76 -15.61 -4.41
CA GLN A 265 -13.62 -15.99 -5.25
C GLN A 265 -12.55 -14.90 -5.24
N ALA A 266 -12.99 -13.65 -5.17
CA ALA A 266 -12.14 -12.49 -5.13
C ALA A 266 -11.36 -12.41 -3.81
N ALA A 267 -12.00 -12.71 -2.67
CA ALA A 267 -11.34 -12.89 -1.38
C ALA A 267 -10.28 -14.01 -1.42
N ALA A 268 -10.55 -15.10 -2.15
CA ALA A 268 -9.61 -16.20 -2.30
C ALA A 268 -8.33 -15.83 -3.07
N TRP A 269 -8.34 -14.80 -3.94
CA TRP A 269 -7.10 -14.31 -4.58
C TRP A 269 -6.08 -13.79 -3.55
N TYR A 270 -6.56 -13.36 -2.39
CA TYR A 270 -5.76 -12.80 -1.31
C TYR A 270 -5.55 -13.77 -0.15
N ALA A 271 -6.08 -15.00 -0.23
CA ALA A 271 -5.92 -16.00 0.82
C ALA A 271 -4.45 -16.41 1.05
N ASP A 272 -3.61 -16.32 0.01
CA ASP A 272 -2.16 -16.54 0.08
C ASP A 272 -1.36 -15.23 0.29
N SER A 273 -2.02 -14.07 0.41
CA SER A 273 -1.34 -12.76 0.52
C SER A 273 -1.04 -12.41 1.98
N LEU A 274 0.25 -12.17 2.24
CA LEU A 274 0.78 -11.78 3.55
C LEU A 274 0.49 -10.33 3.93
N MET A 275 0.07 -9.53 2.95
CA MET A 275 -0.52 -8.22 3.11
C MET A 275 -1.47 -8.01 1.94
N LEU A 276 -2.70 -7.56 2.20
CA LEU A 276 -3.49 -6.88 1.18
C LEU A 276 -2.66 -5.67 0.72
N PRO A 277 -2.64 -5.32 -0.57
CA PRO A 277 -2.09 -4.04 -0.95
C PRO A 277 -2.82 -2.94 -0.18
N ALA A 278 -2.07 -1.99 0.40
CA ALA A 278 -2.59 -0.98 1.32
C ALA A 278 -3.73 -0.14 0.69
N THR A 279 -3.79 -0.12 -0.63
CA THR A 279 -4.75 0.63 -1.45
C THR A 279 -6.12 -0.05 -1.58
N ILE A 280 -6.24 -1.36 -1.39
CA ILE A 280 -7.45 -2.10 -1.82
C ILE A 280 -8.52 -2.18 -0.73
N GLY A 281 -8.20 -1.92 0.55
CA GLY A 281 -9.20 -1.71 1.62
C GLY A 281 -10.43 -2.64 1.55
N TRP A 282 -10.18 -3.93 1.34
CA TRP A 282 -11.20 -4.94 1.01
C TRP A 282 -12.18 -5.11 2.18
N PRO A 283 -13.52 -5.20 2.00
CA PRO A 283 -14.34 -5.09 0.77
C PRO A 283 -14.90 -3.68 0.49
N ASN A 284 -15.00 -2.81 1.50
CA ASN A 284 -15.74 -1.54 1.42
C ASN A 284 -15.18 -0.56 0.38
N HIS A 285 -13.86 -0.56 0.18
CA HIS A 285 -13.24 0.33 -0.80
C HIS A 285 -13.67 -0.03 -2.24
N LEU A 286 -13.89 -1.32 -2.53
CA LEU A 286 -14.31 -1.78 -3.86
C LEU A 286 -15.70 -1.26 -4.22
N LEU A 287 -16.65 -1.38 -3.29
CA LEU A 287 -18.02 -0.93 -3.52
C LEU A 287 -18.09 0.59 -3.61
N HIS A 288 -17.40 1.31 -2.73
CA HIS A 288 -17.33 2.75 -2.78
C HIS A 288 -16.84 3.24 -4.16
N GLN A 289 -15.80 2.60 -4.69
CA GLN A 289 -15.26 2.93 -6.00
C GLN A 289 -16.19 2.52 -7.15
N ALA A 290 -16.90 1.40 -7.03
CA ALA A 290 -17.93 0.99 -8.00
C ALA A 290 -19.05 2.05 -8.09
N VAL A 291 -19.59 2.45 -6.92
CA VAL A 291 -20.65 3.46 -6.82
C VAL A 291 -20.20 4.80 -7.41
N ARG A 292 -18.96 5.24 -7.16
CA ARG A 292 -18.45 6.51 -7.72
C ARG A 292 -18.35 6.54 -9.24
N ARG A 293 -18.20 5.39 -9.91
CA ARG A 293 -17.94 5.32 -11.36
C ARG A 293 -19.18 5.22 -12.22
N VAL A 294 -20.35 4.98 -11.62
CA VAL A 294 -21.57 4.64 -12.35
C VAL A 294 -22.62 5.71 -12.12
N THR A 295 -23.12 6.33 -13.19
CA THR A 295 -24.12 7.41 -13.09
C THR A 295 -25.55 6.88 -12.98
N ASN A 296 -25.81 5.65 -13.42
CA ASN A 296 -27.14 5.03 -13.43
C ASN A 296 -27.23 3.88 -12.42
N PHE A 297 -28.19 3.95 -11.48
CA PHE A 297 -28.39 2.89 -10.49
C PHE A 297 -28.73 1.52 -11.10
N ALA A 298 -29.36 1.48 -12.28
CA ALA A 298 -29.69 0.22 -12.96
C ALA A 298 -28.45 -0.65 -13.22
N GLU A 299 -27.30 -0.03 -13.48
CA GLU A 299 -26.03 -0.75 -13.68
C GLU A 299 -25.45 -1.30 -12.35
N LEU A 300 -25.82 -0.69 -11.21
CA LEU A 300 -25.41 -1.14 -9.88
C LEU A 300 -26.32 -2.25 -9.32
N LEU A 301 -27.50 -2.45 -9.89
CA LEU A 301 -28.54 -3.30 -9.29
C LEU A 301 -28.08 -4.73 -8.94
N PRO A 302 -27.38 -5.49 -9.81
CA PRO A 302 -26.95 -6.85 -9.48
C PRO A 302 -26.05 -6.89 -8.24
N THR A 303 -25.16 -5.90 -8.12
CA THR A 303 -24.27 -5.74 -6.96
C THR A 303 -25.04 -5.28 -5.73
N ALA A 304 -25.94 -4.31 -5.90
CA ALA A 304 -26.75 -3.79 -4.82
C ALA A 304 -27.56 -4.92 -4.17
N VAL A 305 -28.09 -5.85 -4.97
CA VAL A 305 -28.76 -7.06 -4.50
C VAL A 305 -27.80 -7.97 -3.72
N VAL A 306 -26.60 -8.26 -4.25
CA VAL A 306 -25.61 -9.11 -3.53
C VAL A 306 -25.27 -8.52 -2.16
N VAL A 307 -24.94 -7.22 -2.11
CA VAL A 307 -24.61 -6.52 -0.85
C VAL A 307 -25.81 -6.53 0.10
N ALA A 308 -27.01 -6.24 -0.40
CA ALA A 308 -28.25 -6.27 0.38
C ALA A 308 -28.57 -7.65 0.96
N THR A 309 -28.18 -8.74 0.29
CA THR A 309 -28.39 -10.12 0.77
C THR A 309 -27.28 -10.67 1.66
N THR A 310 -26.17 -9.94 1.81
CA THR A 310 -25.01 -10.40 2.60
C THR A 310 -25.29 -10.23 4.11
N PRO A 311 -24.97 -11.21 4.98
CA PRO A 311 -25.17 -11.09 6.41
C PRO A 311 -24.51 -9.84 7.02
N LEU A 312 -25.18 -9.22 7.99
CA LEU A 312 -24.78 -7.94 8.58
C LEU A 312 -23.38 -7.98 9.22
N HIS A 313 -22.50 -7.09 8.74
CA HIS A 313 -21.20 -6.76 9.34
C HIS A 313 -21.07 -5.22 9.41
N PRO A 314 -20.38 -4.63 10.41
CA PRO A 314 -20.27 -3.16 10.53
C PRO A 314 -19.76 -2.46 9.27
N THR A 315 -18.91 -3.14 8.51
CA THR A 315 -18.37 -2.65 7.25
C THR A 315 -19.43 -2.60 6.13
N THR A 316 -20.39 -3.53 6.12
CA THR A 316 -21.46 -3.63 5.10
C THR A 316 -22.49 -2.51 5.19
N ILE A 317 -22.64 -1.83 6.34
CA ILE A 317 -23.62 -0.74 6.48
C ILE A 317 -23.21 0.49 5.67
N LYS A 318 -21.93 0.86 5.73
CA LYS A 318 -21.40 1.99 4.95
C LYS A 318 -21.53 1.75 3.44
N ASP A 319 -21.42 0.50 3.05
CA ASP A 319 -21.64 0.03 1.69
C ASP A 319 -23.11 0.18 1.25
N LEU A 320 -24.05 -0.16 2.12
CA LEU A 320 -25.49 0.03 1.89
C LEU A 320 -25.92 1.49 1.86
N GLU A 321 -25.34 2.33 2.72
CA GLU A 321 -25.53 3.79 2.74
C GLU A 321 -25.23 4.40 1.37
N LEU A 322 -24.07 4.07 0.79
CA LEU A 322 -23.66 4.56 -0.54
C LEU A 322 -24.58 4.08 -1.66
N LEU A 323 -25.07 2.83 -1.59
CA LEU A 323 -25.99 2.28 -2.56
C LEU A 323 -27.38 2.93 -2.47
N LEU A 324 -27.86 3.20 -1.25
CA LEU A 324 -29.12 3.91 -1.00
C LEU A 324 -29.05 5.35 -1.56
N GLU A 325 -28.00 6.10 -1.24
CA GLU A 325 -27.80 7.46 -1.77
C GLU A 325 -27.75 7.48 -3.31
N ARG A 326 -27.20 6.43 -3.92
CA ARG A 326 -27.13 6.33 -5.38
C ARG A 326 -28.44 5.89 -6.03
N ALA A 327 -29.21 5.03 -5.37
CA ALA A 327 -30.56 4.64 -5.80
C ALA A 327 -31.55 5.80 -5.67
N PHE A 328 -31.34 6.65 -4.66
CA PHE A 328 -32.22 7.75 -4.28
C PHE A 328 -31.40 9.04 -4.12
N PRO A 329 -30.95 9.65 -5.25
CA PRO A 329 -30.20 10.91 -5.20
C PRO A 329 -31.04 12.08 -4.69
N GLU A 330 -32.37 11.97 -4.79
CA GLU A 330 -33.34 12.82 -4.10
C GLU A 330 -34.10 11.97 -3.08
N ALA A 331 -34.38 12.54 -1.90
CA ALA A 331 -35.06 11.82 -0.84
C ALA A 331 -36.49 11.44 -1.25
N PHE A 332 -36.83 10.17 -1.08
CA PHE A 332 -38.14 9.62 -1.41
C PHE A 332 -39.24 10.30 -0.59
N SER A 333 -40.30 10.74 -1.27
CA SER A 333 -41.47 11.34 -0.65
C SER A 333 -42.69 10.42 -0.78
N PRO A 334 -43.61 10.41 0.20
CA PRO A 334 -44.85 9.66 0.09
C PRO A 334 -45.67 10.12 -1.13
N GLY A 335 -45.74 9.26 -2.15
CA GLY A 335 -46.40 9.57 -3.44
C GLY A 335 -45.49 9.41 -4.66
N ASP A 336 -44.17 9.30 -4.45
CA ASP A 336 -43.22 9.00 -5.52
C ASP A 336 -43.36 7.55 -5.97
N SER A 337 -43.14 7.30 -7.27
CA SER A 337 -43.17 5.95 -7.83
C SER A 337 -41.78 5.33 -7.83
N LEU A 338 -41.64 4.14 -7.24
CA LEU A 338 -40.42 3.35 -7.37
C LEU A 338 -40.31 2.75 -8.78
N ASP A 339 -39.16 2.92 -9.42
CA ASP A 339 -38.83 2.17 -10.62
C ASP A 339 -38.60 0.67 -10.31
N ASN A 340 -38.34 -0.13 -11.34
CA ASN A 340 -38.21 -1.57 -11.16
C ASN A 340 -36.92 -1.94 -10.42
N GLU A 341 -35.86 -1.18 -10.65
CA GLU A 341 -34.52 -1.36 -10.13
C GLU A 341 -34.47 -1.04 -8.64
N GLN A 342 -34.94 0.15 -8.24
CA GLN A 342 -35.11 0.58 -6.85
C GLN A 342 -35.98 -0.41 -6.07
N ARG A 343 -37.10 -0.84 -6.64
CA ARG A 343 -37.99 -1.83 -6.01
C ARG A 343 -37.29 -3.17 -5.81
N THR A 344 -36.48 -3.59 -6.78
CA THR A 344 -35.72 -4.85 -6.69
C THR A 344 -34.65 -4.78 -5.59
N PHE A 345 -33.93 -3.66 -5.48
CA PHE A 345 -32.94 -3.46 -4.43
C PHE A 345 -33.55 -3.41 -3.03
N LEU A 346 -34.64 -2.64 -2.84
CA LEU A 346 -35.33 -2.57 -1.55
C LEU A 346 -35.91 -3.91 -1.13
N ARG A 347 -36.39 -4.74 -2.07
CA ARG A 347 -36.81 -6.12 -1.77
C ARG A 347 -35.65 -6.98 -1.25
N ALA A 348 -34.48 -6.90 -1.89
CA ALA A 348 -33.31 -7.63 -1.44
C ALA A 348 -32.90 -7.24 0.00
N LEU A 349 -33.03 -5.95 0.37
CA LEU A 349 -32.82 -5.50 1.75
C LEU A 349 -33.85 -6.09 2.71
N LEU A 350 -35.13 -6.08 2.35
CA LEU A 350 -36.22 -6.62 3.17
C LEU A 350 -36.10 -8.13 3.39
N ASP A 351 -35.59 -8.86 2.40
CA ASP A 351 -35.43 -10.32 2.46
C ASP A 351 -34.24 -10.76 3.33
N ASN A 352 -33.30 -9.85 3.63
CA ASN A 352 -32.15 -10.15 4.48
C ASN A 352 -32.50 -10.03 5.96
N SER A 353 -32.92 -11.14 6.56
CA SER A 353 -33.36 -11.18 7.96
C SER A 353 -32.29 -10.69 8.96
N SER A 354 -31.00 -10.84 8.64
CA SER A 354 -29.90 -10.39 9.53
C SER A 354 -29.86 -8.87 9.77
N LEU A 355 -30.37 -8.08 8.80
CA LEU A 355 -30.46 -6.62 8.93
C LEU A 355 -31.55 -6.20 9.94
N TRP A 356 -32.54 -7.06 10.16
CA TRP A 356 -33.77 -6.73 10.89
C TRP A 356 -33.95 -7.52 12.20
N GLU A 357 -33.34 -8.71 12.32
CA GLU A 357 -33.49 -9.63 13.45
C GLU A 357 -32.49 -9.42 14.61
N SER A 358 -31.60 -8.42 14.50
CA SER A 358 -30.68 -8.08 15.57
C SER A 358 -31.36 -7.20 16.63
N ALA A 359 -31.28 -7.56 17.91
CA ALA A 359 -31.58 -6.64 19.03
C ALA A 359 -30.84 -5.31 18.81
N PRO A 360 -31.37 -4.14 19.26
CA PRO A 360 -30.85 -2.82 18.87
C PRO A 360 -29.38 -2.67 19.29
N GLY A 361 -28.49 -2.97 18.36
CA GLY A 361 -27.07 -2.65 18.40
C GLY A 361 -26.79 -1.50 17.45
N GLU A 362 -25.61 -0.92 17.53
CA GLU A 362 -25.20 0.26 16.72
C GLU A 362 -25.47 0.06 15.22
N ALA A 363 -25.28 -1.17 14.72
CA ALA A 363 -25.44 -1.54 13.32
C ALA A 363 -26.87 -1.38 12.75
N SER A 364 -27.91 -1.81 13.47
CA SER A 364 -29.30 -1.66 13.00
C SER A 364 -29.80 -0.22 13.12
N GLN A 365 -29.27 0.52 14.09
CA GLN A 365 -29.52 1.96 14.22
C GLN A 365 -28.89 2.75 13.06
N GLU A 366 -27.67 2.41 12.65
CA GLU A 366 -27.01 3.04 11.51
C GLU A 366 -27.75 2.80 10.19
N LEU A 367 -28.21 1.57 9.91
CA LEU A 367 -29.03 1.30 8.72
C LEU A 367 -30.33 2.12 8.72
N GLY A 368 -30.98 2.23 9.88
CA GLY A 368 -32.17 3.07 10.05
C GLY A 368 -31.90 4.55 9.76
N ILE A 369 -30.73 5.06 10.16
CA ILE A 369 -30.28 6.41 9.82
C ILE A 369 -30.08 6.55 8.31
N SER A 370 -29.40 5.59 7.66
CA SER A 370 -29.19 5.62 6.20
C SER A 370 -30.50 5.60 5.41
N LEU A 371 -31.48 4.78 5.82
CA LEU A 371 -32.82 4.75 5.21
C LEU A 371 -33.55 6.09 5.39
N ALA A 372 -33.48 6.68 6.58
CA ALA A 372 -34.11 7.97 6.86
C ALA A 372 -33.50 9.11 6.03
N LEU A 373 -32.19 9.09 5.79
CA LEU A 373 -31.51 10.09 4.95
C LEU A 373 -32.02 10.12 3.51
N VAL A 374 -32.43 8.96 2.98
CA VAL A 374 -33.01 8.84 1.63
C VAL A 374 -34.55 8.84 1.62
N GLY A 375 -35.20 9.16 2.75
CA GLY A 375 -36.66 9.36 2.83
C GLY A 375 -37.49 8.12 3.14
N PHE A 376 -36.86 7.00 3.55
CA PHE A 376 -37.56 5.76 3.90
C PHE A 376 -37.70 5.55 5.42
N PRO A 377 -38.73 4.81 5.87
CA PRO A 377 -38.86 4.41 7.26
C PRO A 377 -37.78 3.41 7.67
N ALA A 378 -37.38 3.45 8.94
CA ALA A 378 -36.33 2.59 9.50
C ALA A 378 -36.83 1.19 9.92
N ASP A 379 -38.15 0.94 9.89
CA ASP A 379 -38.73 -0.35 10.26
C ASP A 379 -39.12 -1.19 9.04
N HIS A 380 -38.90 -2.50 9.16
CA HIS A 380 -39.16 -3.49 8.10
C HIS A 380 -40.60 -3.43 7.56
N ALA A 381 -41.59 -3.35 8.45
CA ALA A 381 -43.00 -3.42 8.09
C ALA A 381 -43.44 -2.22 7.25
N SER A 382 -43.04 -1.01 7.64
CA SER A 382 -43.38 0.22 6.90
C SER A 382 -42.65 0.28 5.56
N LEU A 383 -41.39 -0.13 5.49
CA LEU A 383 -40.65 -0.20 4.22
C LEU A 383 -41.27 -1.25 3.28
N SER A 384 -41.67 -2.40 3.81
CA SER A 384 -42.36 -3.46 3.06
C SER A 384 -43.68 -2.99 2.43
N ALA A 385 -44.45 -2.17 3.16
CA ALA A 385 -45.70 -1.59 2.65
C ALA A 385 -45.45 -0.66 1.45
N ILE A 386 -44.38 0.14 1.47
CA ILE A 386 -44.00 1.04 0.37
C ILE A 386 -43.52 0.25 -0.86
N VAL A 387 -42.71 -0.79 -0.65
CA VAL A 387 -42.19 -1.65 -1.73
C VAL A 387 -43.28 -2.52 -2.37
N GLY A 388 -44.33 -2.83 -1.60
CA GLY A 388 -45.49 -3.61 -2.03
C GLY A 388 -46.57 -2.81 -2.78
N SER A 389 -46.56 -1.48 -2.69
CA SER A 389 -47.41 -0.57 -3.49
C SER A 389 -46.87 -0.34 -4.90
#